data_AF-A0A0G2HK24-F1
#
_entry.id   AF-A0A0G2HK24-F1
#
_cell.length_a   1.000
_cell.length_b   1.000
_cell.length_c   1.000
_cell.angle_alpha   90.00
_cell.angle_beta   90.00
_cell.angle_gamma   90.00
#
_symmetry.space_group_name_H-M   'P 1'
#
loop_
_entity.id
_entity.type
_entity.pdbx_description
1 polymer ?
#
loop_
_entity_poly.entity_id
_entity_poly.type
_entity_poly.pdbx_seq_one_letter_code
_entity_poly.pdbx_strand_id
1 'polypeptide(L)'
;MWAVNLGSLLTSLGLTTLATAWASPGYSGYTLQWESQFAYAAGQPPSSDNWNIITGYLGVNAEWEMYTASSANVQCSGGQTLQLVPWRDSSTIYGWTSGRIESKYTFTPKAGAITRAEAQIRFGSNDVANKQGIWPAFWILGQSLRQGGSWPACGELDIMETVNGVLRGFGTAHCGTYPGLAQLEDRMGPQV
;
A
#
# COMPACT_ATOMS: atom_id res chain seq x y z
N MET A 1 -1.11 50.24 35.07
CA MET A 1 -1.33 50.35 33.62
C MET A 1 0.06 50.50 32.97
N TRP A 2 0.63 49.59 32.20
CA TRP A 2 0.18 48.33 31.59
C TRP A 2 1.39 47.39 31.45
N ALA A 3 1.19 46.10 31.72
CA ALA A 3 2.11 45.04 31.30
C ALA A 3 1.69 44.59 29.88
N VAL A 4 2.63 44.58 28.93
CA VAL A 4 2.41 43.97 27.61
C VAL A 4 2.96 42.54 27.65
N ASN A 5 2.03 41.58 27.59
CA ASN A 5 2.31 40.16 27.48
C ASN A 5 2.64 39.86 26.01
N LEU A 6 3.89 39.52 25.71
CA LEU A 6 4.31 39.07 24.39
C LEU A 6 3.90 37.60 24.24
N GLY A 7 2.65 37.39 23.84
CA GLY A 7 2.18 36.09 23.38
C GLY A 7 3.01 35.65 22.18
N SER A 8 3.73 34.54 22.33
CA SER A 8 4.42 33.89 21.21
C SER A 8 3.36 33.35 20.24
N LEU A 9 3.20 34.01 19.09
CA LEU A 9 2.41 33.48 17.99
C LEU A 9 3.21 32.32 17.39
N LEU A 10 2.84 31.07 17.70
CA LEU A 10 3.25 29.93 16.88
C LEU A 10 2.53 30.07 15.54
N THR A 11 3.22 30.58 14.53
CA THR A 11 2.82 30.41 13.14
C THR A 11 2.92 28.92 12.80
N SER A 12 1.77 28.24 12.81
CA SER A 12 1.63 26.94 12.16
C SER A 12 1.96 27.12 10.68
N LEU A 13 3.16 26.71 10.26
CA LEU A 13 3.43 26.48 8.85
C LEU A 13 2.54 25.30 8.45
N GLY A 14 1.40 25.60 7.85
CA GLY A 14 0.56 24.60 7.21
C GLY A 14 1.42 23.85 6.18
N LEU A 15 1.62 22.56 6.41
CA LEU A 15 2.25 21.67 5.45
C LEU A 15 1.42 21.74 4.17
N THR A 16 1.96 22.38 3.13
CA THR A 16 1.29 22.47 1.84
C THR A 16 1.10 21.05 1.29
N THR A 17 -0.16 20.72 1.01
CA THR A 17 -0.59 19.40 0.53
C THR A 17 -0.07 19.15 -0.89
N LEU A 18 1.12 18.56 -1.01
CA LEU A 18 1.76 18.21 -2.30
C LEU A 18 1.18 16.94 -2.95
N ALA A 19 0.04 16.44 -2.48
CA ALA A 19 -0.64 15.32 -3.10
C ALA A 19 -2.13 15.59 -3.10
N THR A 20 -2.73 15.60 -4.29
CA THR A 20 -4.18 15.48 -4.49
C THR A 20 -4.36 14.23 -5.33
N ALA A 21 -4.99 13.16 -4.81
CA ALA A 21 -5.44 12.12 -5.71
C ALA A 21 -6.57 12.64 -6.59
N TRP A 22 -6.61 12.15 -7.83
CA TRP A 22 -7.76 12.31 -8.71
C TRP A 22 -8.81 11.23 -8.40
N ALA A 23 -10.07 11.56 -8.67
CA ALA A 23 -11.13 10.55 -8.74
C ALA A 23 -10.75 9.47 -9.76
N SER A 24 -11.25 8.24 -9.57
CA SER A 24 -10.97 7.16 -10.51
C SER A 24 -11.36 7.57 -11.95
N PRO A 25 -10.49 7.36 -12.95
CA PRO A 25 -10.83 7.68 -14.32
C PRO A 25 -12.01 6.83 -14.80
N GLY A 26 -12.96 7.47 -15.49
CA GLY A 26 -14.00 6.75 -16.20
C GLY A 26 -13.45 6.09 -17.47
N TYR A 27 -13.78 4.82 -17.69
CA TYR A 27 -13.46 4.11 -18.93
C TYR A 27 -14.73 3.71 -19.67
N SER A 28 -14.79 4.00 -20.98
CA SER A 28 -15.91 3.58 -21.82
C SER A 28 -16.09 2.06 -21.77
N GLY A 29 -17.32 1.60 -21.53
CA GLY A 29 -17.64 0.17 -21.40
C GLY A 29 -17.35 -0.44 -20.02
N TYR A 30 -16.81 0.33 -19.07
CA TYR A 30 -16.62 -0.10 -17.69
C TYR A 30 -17.61 0.57 -16.74
N THR A 31 -17.96 -0.14 -15.66
CA THR A 31 -18.73 0.40 -14.55
C THR A 31 -17.88 0.31 -13.29
N LEU A 32 -17.64 1.46 -12.65
CA LEU A 32 -16.92 1.52 -11.38
C LEU A 32 -17.66 0.70 -10.32
N GLN A 33 -17.01 -0.34 -9.80
CA GLN A 33 -17.58 -1.20 -8.76
C GLN A 33 -17.23 -0.71 -7.35
N TRP A 34 -16.01 -0.23 -7.16
CA TRP A 34 -15.50 0.19 -5.87
C TRP A 34 -14.29 1.13 -6.06
N GLU A 35 -14.15 2.11 -5.17
CA GLU A 35 -12.97 2.97 -5.08
C GLU A 35 -12.70 3.36 -3.62
N SER A 36 -11.45 3.74 -3.35
CA SER A 36 -11.07 4.41 -2.12
C SER A 36 -10.17 5.61 -2.43
N GLN A 37 -10.70 6.81 -2.22
CA GLN A 37 -10.00 8.06 -2.52
C GLN A 37 -9.15 8.56 -1.33
N PHE A 38 -9.20 7.89 -0.17
CA PHE A 38 -8.48 8.30 1.05
C PHE A 38 -8.68 9.78 1.44
N ALA A 39 -9.89 10.31 1.22
CA ALA A 39 -10.27 11.70 1.49
C ALA A 39 -10.54 11.97 2.98
N TYR A 40 -9.56 11.64 3.83
CA TYR A 40 -9.58 11.88 5.27
C TYR A 40 -8.53 12.91 5.68
N ALA A 41 -8.74 13.57 6.82
CA ALA A 41 -7.81 14.56 7.35
C ALA A 41 -6.41 13.96 7.57
N ALA A 42 -5.38 14.83 7.51
CA ALA A 42 -4.01 14.42 7.73
C ALA A 42 -3.84 13.73 9.10
N GLY A 43 -3.12 12.60 9.13
CA GLY A 43 -2.90 11.83 10.36
C GLY A 43 -4.01 10.85 10.72
N GLN A 44 -5.16 10.90 10.06
CA GLN A 44 -6.23 9.93 10.29
C GLN A 44 -5.92 8.58 9.60
N PRO A 45 -6.32 7.44 10.18
CA PRO A 45 -6.26 6.16 9.48
C PRO A 45 -7.24 6.13 8.30
N PRO A 46 -7.06 5.23 7.31
CA PRO A 46 -8.10 4.94 6.34
C PRO A 46 -9.37 4.40 7.05
N SER A 47 -10.55 4.57 6.45
CA SER A 47 -11.79 4.07 7.06
C SER A 47 -11.73 2.57 7.31
N SER A 48 -12.03 2.20 8.56
CA SER A 48 -12.16 0.82 8.99
C SER A 48 -13.32 0.09 8.31
N ASP A 49 -14.26 0.77 7.68
CA ASP A 49 -15.35 0.12 6.93
C ASP A 49 -14.82 -0.46 5.61
N ASN A 50 -13.75 0.14 5.07
CA ASN A 50 -13.15 -0.24 3.79
C ASN A 50 -11.87 -1.07 3.94
N TRP A 51 -11.13 -0.90 5.03
CA TRP A 51 -9.76 -1.42 5.15
C TRP A 51 -9.52 -2.13 6.48
N ASN A 52 -8.79 -3.23 6.42
CA ASN A 52 -8.12 -3.85 7.55
C ASN A 52 -6.68 -3.34 7.59
N ILE A 53 -6.26 -2.75 8.71
CA ILE A 53 -4.84 -2.44 8.95
C ILE A 53 -4.20 -3.69 9.55
N ILE A 54 -3.15 -4.17 8.89
CA ILE A 54 -2.42 -5.37 9.32
C ILE A 54 -1.35 -4.97 10.32
N THR A 55 -1.24 -5.73 11.41
CA THR A 55 -0.31 -5.43 12.49
C THR A 55 0.45 -6.68 12.92
N GLY A 56 1.62 -6.47 13.52
CA GLY A 56 2.50 -7.53 14.00
C GLY A 56 3.57 -7.92 12.98
N TYR A 57 4.43 -8.85 13.40
CA TYR A 57 5.44 -9.47 12.56
C TYR A 57 4.81 -10.71 11.90
N LEU A 58 4.62 -10.69 10.57
CA LEU A 58 3.96 -11.79 9.87
C LEU A 58 4.94 -12.92 9.51
N GLY A 59 6.18 -12.56 9.15
CA GLY A 59 7.24 -13.53 8.86
C GLY A 59 6.95 -14.40 7.63
N VAL A 60 6.20 -13.88 6.65
CA VAL A 60 5.68 -14.64 5.51
C VAL A 60 6.58 -14.64 4.28
N ASN A 61 7.58 -13.76 4.22
CA ASN A 61 8.45 -13.49 3.07
C ASN A 61 9.88 -13.08 3.51
N ALA A 62 10.31 -13.51 4.70
CA ALA A 62 11.58 -13.08 5.32
C ALA A 62 11.74 -11.56 5.51
N GLU A 63 10.61 -10.83 5.53
CA GLU A 63 10.57 -9.40 5.89
C GLU A 63 11.07 -9.13 7.31
N TRP A 64 11.49 -7.89 7.55
CA TRP A 64 12.11 -7.47 8.82
C TRP A 64 11.19 -6.56 9.64
N GLU A 65 10.26 -5.89 8.99
CA GLU A 65 9.36 -4.96 9.64
C GLU A 65 8.34 -5.67 10.54
N MET A 66 7.98 -4.97 11.61
CA MET A 66 6.70 -5.18 12.27
C MET A 66 5.69 -4.21 11.66
N TYR A 67 4.58 -4.72 11.13
CA TYR A 67 3.51 -3.83 10.67
C TYR A 67 2.80 -3.20 11.87
N THR A 68 2.45 -1.93 11.76
CA THR A 68 1.75 -1.21 12.85
C THR A 68 0.59 -0.37 12.32
N ALA A 69 -0.35 -0.08 13.22
CA ALA A 69 -1.44 0.87 12.97
C ALA A 69 -1.10 2.31 13.41
N SER A 70 0.16 2.59 13.74
CA SER A 70 0.62 3.94 14.07
C SER A 70 0.42 4.86 12.86
N SER A 71 0.00 6.10 13.09
CA SER A 71 -0.08 7.13 12.05
C SER A 71 1.30 7.43 11.44
N ALA A 72 2.40 7.09 12.13
CA ALA A 72 3.74 7.14 11.55
C ALA A 72 3.90 6.18 10.37
N ASN A 73 3.24 5.02 10.39
CA ASN A 73 3.34 4.00 9.34
C ASN A 73 2.16 4.01 8.37
N VAL A 74 0.93 4.29 8.84
CA VAL A 74 -0.31 4.25 8.03
C VAL A 74 -1.16 5.47 8.35
N GLN A 75 -1.24 6.41 7.42
CA GLN A 75 -2.10 7.60 7.57
C GLN A 75 -2.60 8.14 6.25
N CYS A 76 -3.76 8.79 6.27
CA CYS A 76 -4.21 9.66 5.20
C CYS A 76 -3.44 10.98 5.26
N SER A 77 -3.14 11.55 4.10
CA SER A 77 -2.31 12.76 3.98
C SER A 77 -3.08 14.06 4.21
N GLY A 78 -4.42 14.03 4.28
CA GLY A 78 -5.26 15.23 4.15
C GLY A 78 -5.44 15.71 2.70
N GLY A 79 -4.75 15.08 1.75
CA GLY A 79 -4.75 15.41 0.33
C GLY A 79 -5.31 14.28 -0.54
N GLN A 80 -6.26 13.49 -0.02
CA GLN A 80 -6.84 12.35 -0.74
C GLN A 80 -5.80 11.26 -1.09
N THR A 81 -4.79 11.04 -0.25
CA THR A 81 -3.85 9.92 -0.46
C THR A 81 -3.61 9.18 0.83
N LEU A 82 -3.40 7.88 0.74
CA LEU A 82 -2.80 7.09 1.81
C LEU A 82 -1.27 7.22 1.76
N GLN A 83 -0.64 7.24 2.93
CA GLN A 83 0.79 7.13 3.13
C GLN A 83 1.09 5.84 3.88
N LEU A 84 1.97 5.02 3.29
CA LEU A 84 2.60 3.89 3.94
C LEU A 84 4.09 4.22 4.08
N VAL A 85 4.57 4.38 5.30
CA VAL A 85 5.93 4.89 5.55
C VAL A 85 6.68 3.92 6.47
N PRO A 86 7.76 3.27 5.97
CA PRO A 86 8.61 2.46 6.82
C PRO A 86 9.51 3.35 7.67
N TRP A 87 9.74 2.94 8.93
CA TRP A 87 10.60 3.63 9.87
C TRP A 87 11.57 2.66 10.54
N ARG A 88 12.79 3.14 10.82
CA ARG A 88 13.72 2.43 11.68
C ARG A 88 13.24 2.56 13.12
N ASP A 89 13.09 1.44 13.81
CA ASP A 89 12.65 1.37 15.19
C ASP A 89 13.38 0.23 15.91
N SER A 90 14.34 0.60 16.77
CA SER A 90 15.15 -0.37 17.50
C SER A 90 14.39 -1.16 18.57
N SER A 91 13.12 -0.84 18.83
CA SER A 91 12.28 -1.60 19.75
C SER A 91 11.69 -2.87 19.13
N THR A 92 11.66 -2.98 17.79
CA THR A 92 11.20 -4.18 17.09
C THR A 92 12.34 -5.16 16.85
N ILE A 93 11.99 -6.44 16.69
CA ILE A 93 12.95 -7.56 16.63
C ILE A 93 14.03 -7.40 15.55
N TYR A 94 13.71 -6.82 14.40
CA TYR A 94 14.68 -6.57 13.31
C TYR A 94 14.90 -5.07 13.02
N GLY A 95 14.44 -4.19 13.91
CA GLY A 95 14.78 -2.76 13.83
C GLY A 95 13.94 -1.93 12.87
N TRP A 96 12.80 -2.43 12.38
CA TRP A 96 11.95 -1.77 11.40
C TRP A 96 10.46 -1.86 11.74
N THR A 97 9.71 -0.85 11.34
CA THR A 97 8.24 -0.84 11.26
C THR A 97 7.79 -0.42 9.87
N SER A 98 6.60 -0.86 9.47
CA SER A 98 5.98 -0.46 8.20
C SER A 98 4.45 -0.48 8.29
N GLY A 99 3.80 -0.12 7.19
CA GLY A 99 2.36 -0.13 7.03
C GLY A 99 1.90 -1.12 5.98
N ARG A 100 0.84 -1.89 6.30
CA ARG A 100 0.13 -2.77 5.37
C ARG A 100 -1.36 -2.64 5.62
N ILE A 101 -2.13 -2.50 4.54
CA ILE A 101 -3.58 -2.52 4.61
C ILE A 101 -4.15 -3.46 3.55
N GLU A 102 -5.29 -4.05 3.86
CA GLU A 102 -5.98 -4.98 2.97
C GLU A 102 -7.46 -4.59 2.89
N SER A 103 -8.04 -4.55 1.70
CA SER A 103 -9.45 -4.16 1.54
C SER A 103 -10.37 -5.16 2.24
N LYS A 104 -11.46 -4.65 2.82
CA LYS A 104 -12.62 -5.46 3.22
C LYS A 104 -13.50 -5.80 2.04
N TYR A 105 -13.54 -4.92 1.03
CA TYR A 105 -14.17 -5.20 -0.25
C TYR A 105 -13.44 -6.36 -0.94
N THR A 106 -14.23 -7.29 -1.47
CA THR A 106 -13.77 -8.43 -2.26
C THR A 106 -14.59 -8.48 -3.54
N PHE A 107 -14.01 -9.02 -4.61
CA PHE A 107 -14.70 -9.16 -5.88
C PHE A 107 -14.26 -10.46 -6.56
N THR A 108 -15.15 -10.98 -7.40
CA THR A 108 -14.88 -12.11 -8.27
C THR A 108 -15.06 -11.65 -9.71
N PRO A 109 -14.01 -11.64 -10.54
CA PRO A 109 -14.14 -11.33 -11.96
C PRO A 109 -15.20 -12.22 -12.63
N LYS A 110 -16.11 -11.61 -13.39
CA LYS A 110 -17.12 -12.35 -14.15
C LYS A 110 -16.46 -13.05 -15.34
N ALA A 111 -16.68 -14.36 -15.48
CA ALA A 111 -16.20 -15.12 -16.63
C ALA A 111 -16.65 -14.48 -17.95
N GLY A 112 -15.71 -14.33 -18.90
CA GLY A 112 -15.96 -13.68 -20.19
C GLY A 112 -16.03 -12.15 -20.16
N ALA A 113 -15.78 -11.50 -19.01
CA ALA A 113 -15.66 -10.06 -18.89
C ALA A 113 -14.23 -9.66 -18.48
N ILE A 114 -13.86 -8.42 -18.80
CA ILE A 114 -12.60 -7.84 -18.33
C ILE A 114 -12.90 -7.07 -17.04
N THR A 115 -12.18 -7.42 -15.97
CA THR A 115 -12.17 -6.65 -14.72
C THR A 115 -10.87 -5.87 -14.64
N ARG A 116 -10.96 -4.59 -14.28
CA ARG A 116 -9.80 -3.71 -14.10
C ARG A 116 -9.68 -3.33 -12.63
N ALA A 117 -8.52 -3.61 -12.06
CA ALA A 117 -8.09 -3.10 -10.76
C ALA A 117 -6.89 -2.17 -10.97
N GLU A 118 -6.91 -1.00 -10.37
CA GLU A 118 -5.87 0.00 -10.57
C GLU A 118 -5.60 0.81 -9.29
N ALA A 119 -4.36 1.31 -9.18
CA ALA A 119 -3.95 2.23 -8.15
C ALA A 119 -2.97 3.25 -8.74
N GLN A 120 -3.05 4.50 -8.28
CA GLN A 120 -2.05 5.52 -8.56
C GLN A 120 -1.07 5.58 -7.40
N ILE A 121 0.18 5.21 -7.65
CA ILE A 121 1.20 5.04 -6.60
C ILE A 121 2.38 5.94 -6.88
N ARG A 122 2.83 6.66 -5.84
CA ARG A 122 4.07 7.43 -5.85
C ARG A 122 5.03 6.85 -4.83
N PHE A 123 6.22 6.46 -5.27
CA PHE A 123 7.27 5.98 -4.38
C PHE A 123 7.98 7.13 -3.66
N GLY A 124 8.60 6.82 -2.52
CA GLY A 124 9.42 7.79 -1.79
C GLY A 124 10.57 8.33 -2.65
N SER A 125 10.91 9.61 -2.47
CA SER A 125 11.92 10.31 -3.27
C SER A 125 13.34 10.25 -2.68
N ASN A 126 13.57 9.47 -1.63
CA ASN A 126 14.90 9.26 -1.07
C ASN A 126 15.85 8.71 -2.14
N ASP A 127 17.15 9.00 -1.98
CA ASP A 127 18.19 8.43 -2.85
C ASP A 127 18.08 6.90 -2.93
N VAL A 128 18.31 6.33 -4.11
CA VAL A 128 18.25 4.87 -4.33
C VAL A 128 19.23 4.11 -3.42
N ALA A 129 20.39 4.71 -3.11
CA ALA A 129 21.35 4.15 -2.17
C ALA A 129 20.77 3.96 -0.75
N ASN A 130 19.74 4.72 -0.39
CA ASN A 130 19.05 4.65 0.91
C ASN A 130 17.79 3.79 0.87
N LYS A 131 17.55 3.05 -0.22
CA LYS A 131 16.33 2.23 -0.40
C LYS A 131 16.60 0.73 -0.35
N GLN A 132 17.81 0.29 0.00
CA GLN A 132 18.08 -1.14 0.18
C GLN A 132 17.09 -1.76 1.18
N GLY A 133 16.45 -2.87 0.78
CA GLY A 133 15.42 -3.57 1.57
C GLY A 133 14.00 -3.02 1.42
N ILE A 134 13.81 -1.86 0.78
CA ILE A 134 12.47 -1.30 0.56
C ILE A 134 11.76 -2.08 -0.56
N TRP A 135 10.59 -2.65 -0.23
CA TRP A 135 9.78 -3.48 -1.13
C TRP A 135 8.29 -3.08 -1.08
N PRO A 136 7.88 -1.97 -1.73
CA PRO A 136 6.47 -1.65 -1.88
C PRO A 136 5.79 -2.62 -2.86
N ALA A 137 4.55 -3.00 -2.53
CA ALA A 137 3.72 -3.89 -3.34
C ALA A 137 2.28 -3.39 -3.44
N PHE A 138 1.64 -3.65 -4.58
CA PHE A 138 0.21 -3.55 -4.80
C PHE A 138 -0.25 -4.82 -5.53
N TRP A 139 -1.08 -5.60 -4.86
CA TRP A 139 -1.38 -6.97 -5.21
C TRP A 139 -2.82 -7.32 -4.84
N ILE A 140 -3.32 -8.42 -5.41
CA ILE A 140 -4.64 -8.98 -5.12
C ILE A 140 -4.45 -10.45 -4.72
N LEU A 141 -5.16 -10.85 -3.66
CA LEU A 141 -5.10 -12.20 -3.11
C LEU A 141 -6.48 -12.83 -3.09
N GLY A 142 -6.54 -14.13 -3.40
CA GLY A 142 -7.79 -14.87 -3.32
C GLY A 142 -8.41 -14.85 -1.91
N GLN A 143 -9.69 -14.51 -1.85
CA GLN A 143 -10.46 -14.46 -0.59
C GLN A 143 -10.49 -15.82 0.14
N SER A 144 -10.25 -16.92 -0.57
CA SER A 144 -10.16 -18.26 0.01
C SER A 144 -9.05 -18.37 1.05
N LEU A 145 -7.98 -17.56 1.00
CA LEU A 145 -6.94 -17.58 2.04
C LEU A 145 -7.52 -17.21 3.43
N ARG A 146 -8.43 -16.23 3.49
CA ARG A 146 -9.13 -15.87 4.74
C ARG A 146 -10.18 -16.88 5.17
N GLN A 147 -10.49 -17.86 4.33
CA GLN A 147 -11.47 -18.92 4.56
C GLN A 147 -10.81 -20.27 4.85
N GLY A 148 -9.53 -20.28 5.20
CA GLY A 148 -8.77 -21.50 5.51
C GLY A 148 -8.13 -22.18 4.30
N GLY A 149 -8.15 -21.53 3.12
CA GLY A 149 -7.32 -21.90 1.99
C GLY A 149 -5.83 -21.70 2.28
N SER A 150 -4.99 -22.09 1.33
CA SER A 150 -3.52 -21.95 1.45
C SER A 150 -2.94 -21.23 0.24
N TRP A 151 -1.82 -20.55 0.47
CA TRP A 151 -0.99 -20.03 -0.61
C TRP A 151 -0.13 -21.15 -1.21
N PRO A 152 0.12 -21.19 -2.54
CA PRO A 152 -0.39 -20.28 -3.58
C PRO A 152 -1.73 -20.75 -4.18
N ALA A 153 -2.36 -21.78 -3.63
CA ALA A 153 -3.61 -22.36 -4.16
C ALA A 153 -4.79 -21.38 -4.14
N CYS A 154 -4.76 -20.37 -3.26
CA CYS A 154 -5.74 -19.29 -3.26
C CYS A 154 -5.65 -18.35 -4.46
N GLY A 155 -4.52 -18.34 -5.18
CA GLY A 155 -4.22 -17.41 -6.25
C GLY A 155 -3.76 -16.05 -5.73
N GLU A 156 -2.74 -15.48 -6.37
CA GLU A 156 -2.20 -14.13 -6.12
C GLU A 156 -1.89 -13.44 -7.45
N LEU A 157 -2.17 -12.15 -7.54
CA LEU A 157 -1.79 -11.29 -8.65
C LEU A 157 -1.05 -10.08 -8.11
N ASP A 158 0.26 -10.06 -8.29
CA ASP A 158 1.09 -8.90 -8.02
C ASP A 158 0.98 -7.94 -9.19
N ILE A 159 0.24 -6.84 -8.99
CA ILE A 159 0.04 -5.83 -10.04
C ILE A 159 1.28 -4.94 -10.16
N MET A 160 1.90 -4.64 -9.02
CA MET A 160 3.14 -3.88 -8.96
C MET A 160 3.94 -4.30 -7.73
N GLU A 161 5.17 -4.70 -7.97
CA GLU A 161 6.22 -4.78 -6.97
C GLU A 161 7.46 -4.04 -7.45
N THR A 162 8.25 -3.50 -6.52
CA THR A 162 9.61 -3.07 -6.81
C THR A 162 10.47 -3.24 -5.57
N VAL A 163 11.77 -3.44 -5.76
CA VAL A 163 12.72 -3.72 -4.67
C VAL A 163 13.90 -2.78 -4.74
N ASN A 164 14.44 -2.39 -3.59
CA ASN A 164 15.65 -1.58 -3.48
C ASN A 164 15.57 -0.20 -4.17
N GLY A 165 14.35 0.28 -4.46
CA GLY A 165 14.14 1.57 -5.12
C GLY A 165 14.54 1.63 -6.59
N VAL A 166 14.72 0.49 -7.25
CA VAL A 166 15.04 0.44 -8.69
C VAL A 166 13.87 0.99 -9.52
N LEU A 167 14.17 1.59 -10.68
CA LEU A 167 13.15 2.06 -11.62
C LEU A 167 12.63 0.90 -12.50
N ARG A 168 12.15 -0.16 -11.85
CA ARG A 168 11.55 -1.33 -12.48
C ARG A 168 10.39 -1.82 -11.61
N GLY A 169 9.24 -2.02 -12.24
CA GLY A 169 8.10 -2.73 -11.66
C GLY A 169 8.12 -4.20 -12.10
N PHE A 170 7.67 -5.07 -11.22
CA PHE A 170 7.42 -6.49 -11.48
C PHE A 170 5.92 -6.75 -11.32
N GLY A 171 5.40 -7.63 -12.16
CA GLY A 171 4.05 -8.16 -12.01
C GLY A 171 4.09 -9.66 -12.19
N THR A 172 3.40 -10.37 -11.29
CA THR A 172 3.54 -11.82 -11.13
C THR A 172 2.18 -12.44 -10.87
N ALA A 173 1.95 -13.66 -11.38
CA ALA A 173 0.82 -14.46 -10.98
C ALA A 173 1.30 -15.69 -10.20
N HIS A 174 0.78 -15.87 -8.99
CA HIS A 174 1.00 -17.08 -8.20
C HIS A 174 -0.25 -17.94 -8.19
N CYS A 175 -0.06 -19.25 -8.40
CA CYS A 175 -1.12 -20.24 -8.41
C CYS A 175 -0.52 -21.62 -8.11
N GLY A 176 -1.35 -22.67 -8.04
CA GLY A 176 -0.85 -24.04 -7.94
C GLY A 176 -0.45 -24.45 -6.51
N THR A 177 0.73 -25.07 -6.35
CA THR A 177 1.20 -25.65 -5.09
C THR A 177 2.60 -25.18 -4.70
N TYR A 178 2.87 -25.14 -3.38
CA TYR A 178 4.20 -24.87 -2.82
C TYR A 178 4.59 -25.94 -1.77
N PRO A 179 5.80 -26.52 -1.84
CA PRO A 179 6.82 -26.34 -2.89
C PRO A 179 6.35 -26.94 -4.24
N GLY A 180 6.60 -26.25 -5.36
CA GLY A 180 6.07 -26.65 -6.68
C GLY A 180 5.95 -25.50 -7.68
N LEU A 181 5.04 -25.62 -8.65
CA LEU A 181 4.70 -24.58 -9.63
C LEU A 181 3.91 -23.45 -8.96
N ALA A 182 4.61 -22.57 -8.25
CA ALA A 182 4.03 -21.46 -7.49
C ALA A 182 4.00 -20.12 -8.25
N GLN A 183 4.61 -20.05 -9.44
CA GLN A 183 4.87 -18.80 -10.15
C GLN A 183 4.68 -18.97 -11.67
N LEU A 184 3.96 -18.02 -12.28
CA LEU A 184 4.01 -17.72 -13.70
C LEU A 184 4.57 -16.29 -13.82
N GLU A 185 5.84 -16.17 -14.19
CA GLU A 185 6.45 -14.88 -14.53
C GLU A 185 6.13 -14.57 -16.00
N ASP A 186 5.33 -13.54 -16.26
CA ASP A 186 5.34 -12.88 -17.57
C ASP A 186 6.21 -11.63 -17.46
N ARG A 187 7.30 -11.59 -18.24
CA ARG A 187 8.16 -10.41 -18.32
C ARG A 187 7.39 -9.32 -19.05
N MET A 188 6.57 -8.55 -18.34
CA MET A 188 5.95 -7.34 -18.87
C MET A 188 7.00 -6.23 -19.01
N GLY A 189 7.83 -6.36 -20.05
CA GLY A 189 8.73 -5.34 -20.56
C GLY A 189 8.99 -5.59 -22.04
N PRO A 190 8.95 -4.56 -22.91
CA PRO A 190 9.11 -4.76 -24.33
C PRO A 190 10.52 -5.26 -24.63
N GLN A 191 10.61 -6.25 -25.51
CA GLN A 191 11.83 -6.53 -26.27
C GLN A 191 12.10 -5.31 -27.17
N VAL A 192 12.96 -4.39 -26.71
CA VAL A 192 13.75 -3.45 -27.53
C VAL A 192 15.07 -3.17 -26.82
#